data_AF-A0A4Q1HH99-F1
#
_entry.id   AF-A0A4Q1HH99-F1
#
_cell.length_a   1.000
_cell.length_b   1.000
_cell.length_c   1.000
_cell.angle_alpha   90.00
_cell.angle_beta   90.00
_cell.angle_gamma   90.00
#
_symmetry.space_group_name_H-M   'P 1'
#
loop_
_entity.id
_entity.type
_entity.pdbx_description
1 polymer ?
#
loop_
_entity_poly.entity_id
_entity_poly.type
_entity_poly.pdbx_seq_one_letter_code
_entity_poly.pdbx_strand_id
1 'polypeptide(L)'
;MAALAVAALIGWGCFVGATEVVESLHTGVLDNRKGADILAAEQPFLYWALIGFYTAAILTAAGLALLMLAIAIRGLIGARGPDR
;
A
#
# COMPACT_ATOMS: atom_id res chain seq x y z
N MET A 1 -4.90 -20.94 -0.31
CA MET A 1 -4.84 -20.29 1.02
C MET A 1 -3.67 -19.30 1.14
N ALA A 2 -2.43 -19.69 0.85
CA ALA A 2 -1.27 -18.78 0.93
C ALA A 2 -1.46 -17.47 0.14
N ALA A 3 -1.98 -17.51 -1.09
CA ALA A 3 -2.22 -16.31 -1.90
C ALA A 3 -3.22 -15.31 -1.26
N LEU A 4 -4.24 -15.79 -0.54
CA LEU A 4 -5.17 -14.93 0.20
C LEU A 4 -4.48 -14.26 1.38
N ALA A 5 -3.66 -15.03 2.13
CA ALA A 5 -2.90 -14.51 3.25
C ALA A 5 -1.89 -13.44 2.81
N VAL A 6 -1.20 -13.67 1.68
CA VAL A 6 -0.27 -12.70 1.09
C VAL A 6 -1.03 -11.45 0.61
N ALA A 7 -2.15 -11.61 -0.09
CA ALA A 7 -2.97 -10.47 -0.52
C ALA A 7 -3.47 -9.64 0.66
N ALA A 8 -3.90 -10.28 1.75
CA ALA A 8 -4.33 -9.61 2.97
C ALA A 8 -3.17 -8.86 3.66
N LEU A 9 -1.99 -9.48 3.73
CA LEU A 9 -0.80 -8.85 4.31
C LEU A 9 -0.36 -7.62 3.52
N ILE A 10 -0.32 -7.72 2.19
CA ILE A 10 0.02 -6.59 1.32
C ILE A 10 -1.04 -5.49 1.47
N GLY A 11 -2.33 -5.86 1.48
CA GLY A 11 -3.43 -4.92 1.67
C GLY A 11 -3.34 -4.16 3.00
N TRP A 12 -3.01 -4.87 4.09
CA TRP A 12 -2.76 -4.25 5.39
C TRP A 12 -1.59 -3.26 5.34
N GLY A 13 -0.46 -3.64 4.73
CA GLY A 13 0.68 -2.75 4.54
C GLY A 13 0.33 -1.50 3.72
N CYS A 14 -0.48 -1.65 2.67
CA CYS A 14 -0.98 -0.53 1.88
C CYS A 14 -1.86 0.42 2.71
N PHE A 15 -2.72 -0.13 3.58
CA PHE A 15 -3.57 0.66 4.46
C PHE A 15 -2.75 1.49 5.44
N VAL A 16 -1.77 0.88 6.12
CA VAL A 16 -0.88 1.58 7.05
C VAL A 16 -0.06 2.66 6.32
N GLY A 17 0.52 2.32 5.17
CA GLY A 17 1.28 3.30 4.37
C GLY A 17 0.40 4.47 3.90
N ALA A 18 -0.85 4.21 3.50
CA ALA A 18 -1.78 5.25 3.10
C ALA A 18 -2.15 6.18 4.27
N THR A 19 -2.33 5.63 5.48
CA THR A 19 -2.58 6.46 6.67
C THR A 19 -1.40 7.37 6.99
N GLU A 20 -0.17 6.88 6.86
CA GLU A 20 1.04 7.70 7.07
C GLU A 20 1.15 8.83 6.04
N VAL A 21 0.85 8.55 4.76
CA VAL A 21 0.82 9.58 3.70
C VAL A 21 -0.25 10.63 3.97
N VAL A 22 -1.46 10.21 4.37
CA VAL A 22 -2.57 11.13 4.68
C VAL A 22 -2.24 11.99 5.91
N GLU A 23 -1.68 11.40 6.95
CA GLU A 23 -1.24 12.14 8.13
C GLU A 23 -0.14 13.15 7.79
N SER A 24 0.81 12.76 6.94
CA SER A 24 1.84 13.66 6.45
C SER A 24 1.26 14.83 5.66
N LEU A 25 0.28 14.59 4.79
CA LEU A 25 -0.42 15.65 4.05
C LEU A 25 -1.20 16.60 4.96
N HIS A 26 -1.77 16.08 6.05
CA HIS A 26 -2.50 16.88 7.02
C HIS A 26 -1.59 17.76 7.88
N THR A 27 -0.43 17.23 8.29
CA THR A 27 0.52 17.94 9.18
C THR A 27 1.53 18.78 8.40
N GLY A 28 1.75 18.49 7.12
CA GLY A 28 2.84 19.05 6.32
C GLY A 28 4.22 18.54 6.74
N VAL A 29 4.27 17.46 7.53
CA VAL A 29 5.50 16.85 8.04
C VAL A 29 5.57 15.40 7.59
N LEU A 30 6.69 15.02 6.99
CA LEU A 30 6.98 13.63 6.64
C LEU A 30 7.99 13.08 7.65
N ASP A 31 7.49 12.22 8.54
CA ASP A 31 8.32 11.51 9.53
C ASP A 31 9.26 10.56 8.80
N ASN A 32 10.55 10.90 8.82
CA ASN A 32 11.55 10.16 8.06
C ASN A 32 12.01 8.90 8.80
N ARG A 33 11.64 8.68 10.08
CA ARG A 33 11.98 7.57 11.02
C ARG A 33 13.46 7.16 11.14
N LYS A 34 14.33 7.61 10.23
CA LYS A 34 15.74 7.27 10.01
C LYS A 34 16.62 8.52 9.96
N GLY A 35 16.04 9.71 10.11
CA GLY A 35 16.72 11.00 9.99
C GLY A 35 15.80 12.15 10.40
N ALA A 36 16.22 13.39 10.13
CA ALA A 36 15.39 14.56 10.38
C ALA A 36 14.11 14.50 9.54
N ASP A 37 13.02 14.96 10.14
CA ASP A 37 11.72 15.06 9.49
C ASP A 37 11.78 16.04 8.32
N ILE A 38 11.00 15.74 7.28
CA ILE A 38 10.96 16.57 6.08
C ILE A 38 9.69 17.42 6.16
N LEU A 39 9.87 18.72 6.37
CA LEU A 39 8.77 19.67 6.38
C LEU A 39 8.49 20.18 4.97
N ALA A 40 7.21 20.19 4.58
CA ALA A 40 6.77 20.73 3.30
C ALA A 40 7.14 22.22 3.13
N ALA A 41 7.24 22.97 4.23
CA ALA A 41 7.61 24.38 4.24
C ALA A 41 9.12 24.61 4.00
N GLU A 42 9.98 23.74 4.52
CA GLU A 42 11.44 23.90 4.44
C GLU A 42 12.01 23.26 3.17
N GLN A 43 11.47 22.10 2.77
CA GLN A 43 11.98 21.29 1.67
C GLN A 43 10.84 20.83 0.75
N PRO A 44 10.11 21.77 0.10
CA PRO A 44 8.88 21.46 -0.63
C PRO A 44 9.09 20.44 -1.75
N PHE A 45 10.14 20.59 -2.56
CA PHE A 45 10.42 19.67 -3.67
C PHE A 45 10.71 18.25 -3.19
N LEU A 46 11.48 18.10 -2.11
CA LEU A 46 11.82 16.79 -1.56
C LEU A 46 10.59 16.14 -0.93
N TYR A 47 9.81 16.90 -0.17
CA TYR A 47 8.55 16.47 0.42
C TYR A 47 7.59 15.92 -0.65
N TRP A 48 7.29 16.71 -1.69
CA TRP A 48 6.36 16.29 -2.74
C TRP A 48 6.89 15.12 -3.58
N ALA A 49 8.20 15.06 -3.83
CA ALA A 49 8.80 13.92 -4.53
C ALA A 49 8.63 12.62 -3.74
N LEU A 50 8.87 12.65 -2.43
CA LEU A 50 8.72 11.48 -1.56
C LEU A 50 7.26 11.07 -1.39
N ILE A 51 6.35 12.02 -1.19
CA ILE A 51 4.91 11.76 -1.16
C ILE A 51 4.45 11.09 -2.46
N GLY A 52 4.87 11.62 -3.61
CA GLY A 52 4.58 11.04 -4.92
C GLY A 52 5.10 9.61 -5.05
N PHE A 53 6.36 9.38 -4.65
CA PHE A 53 6.98 8.06 -4.68
C PHE A 53 6.26 7.05 -3.77
N TYR A 54 5.98 7.40 -2.51
CA TYR A 54 5.29 6.51 -1.58
C TYR A 54 3.87 6.20 -2.05
N THR A 55 3.14 7.20 -2.55
CA THR A 55 1.79 7.01 -3.09
C THR A 55 1.82 6.06 -4.28
N ALA A 56 2.76 6.22 -5.23
CA ALA A 56 2.91 5.32 -6.37
C ALA A 56 3.27 3.89 -5.95
N ALA A 57 4.15 3.74 -4.96
CA ALA A 57 4.52 2.43 -4.41
C ALA A 57 3.32 1.73 -3.75
N ILE A 58 2.55 2.46 -2.94
CA ILE A 58 1.32 1.94 -2.31
C ILE A 58 0.31 1.51 -3.37
N LEU A 59 0.07 2.33 -4.41
CA LEU A 59 -0.86 2.00 -5.49
C LEU A 59 -0.42 0.74 -6.26
N THR A 60 0.88 0.61 -6.51
CA THR A 60 1.44 -0.57 -7.19
C THR A 60 1.26 -1.82 -6.34
N ALA A 61 1.56 -1.74 -5.05
CA ALA A 61 1.37 -2.85 -4.10
C ALA A 61 -0.11 -3.22 -3.94
N ALA A 62 -1.01 -2.24 -3.88
CA ALA A 62 -2.45 -2.47 -3.83
C ALA A 62 -2.95 -3.17 -5.09
N GLY A 63 -2.46 -2.77 -6.28
CA GLY A 63 -2.76 -3.45 -7.54
C GLY A 63 -2.33 -4.92 -7.54
N LEU A 64 -1.13 -5.22 -7.04
CA LEU A 64 -0.65 -6.59 -6.88
C LEU A 64 -1.51 -7.39 -5.88
N ALA A 65 -1.87 -6.80 -4.74
CA ALA A 65 -2.73 -7.44 -3.74
C ALA A 65 -4.10 -7.80 -4.33
N LEU A 66 -4.71 -6.89 -5.10
CA LEU A 66 -5.98 -7.13 -5.78
C LEU A 66 -5.87 -8.23 -6.83
N LEU A 67 -4.78 -8.27 -7.60
CA LEU A 67 -4.53 -9.33 -8.58
C LEU A 67 -4.42 -10.69 -7.89
N MET A 68 -3.64 -10.78 -6.82
CA MET A 68 -3.51 -12.03 -6.05
C MET A 68 -4.83 -12.47 -5.42
N LEU A 69 -5.60 -11.52 -4.90
CA LEU A 69 -6.93 -11.77 -4.35
C LEU A 69 -7.87 -12.33 -5.43
N ALA A 70 -7.91 -11.72 -6.62
CA ALA A 70 -8.72 -12.17 -7.74
C ALA A 70 -8.36 -13.59 -8.18
N ILE A 71 -7.07 -13.90 -8.31
CA ILE A 71 -6.58 -15.24 -8.66
C ILE A 71 -7.01 -16.26 -7.59
N ALA A 72 -6.84 -15.93 -6.32
CA ALA A 72 -7.15 -16.83 -5.23
C ALA A 72 -8.67 -17.10 -5.11
N ILE A 73 -9.50 -16.06 -5.30
CA ILE A 73 -10.96 -16.20 -5.35
C ILE A 73 -11.37 -17.09 -6.53
N ARG A 74 -10.82 -16.84 -7.73
CA ARG A 74 -11.12 -17.66 -8.92
C ARG A 74 -10.74 -19.12 -8.69
N GLY A 75 -9.59 -19.39 -8.08
CA GLY A 75 -9.17 -20.73 -7.69
C GLY A 75 -10.11 -21.39 -6.67
N LEU A 76 -10.59 -20.62 -5.68
CA LEU A 76 -11.53 -21.12 -4.66
C LEU A 76 -12.92 -21.44 -5.25
N ILE A 77 -13.41 -20.61 -6.17
CA ILE A 77 -14.68 -20.86 -6.88
C ILE A 77 -14.54 -22.06 -7.81
N GLY A 78 -13.44 -22.15 -8.58
CA GLY A 78 -13.17 -23.29 -9.46
C GLY A 78 -13.07 -24.62 -8.72
N ALA A 79 -12.51 -24.62 -7.50
CA ALA A 79 -12.46 -25.79 -6.63
C ALA A 79 -13.82 -26.19 -6.01
N ARG A 80 -14.86 -25.33 -6.12
CA ARG A 80 -16.21 -25.58 -5.60
C ARG A 80 -17.22 -26.05 -6.66
N GLY A 81 -16.81 -26.17 -7.94
CA GLY A 81 -17.66 -26.71 -9.00
C GLY A 81 -17.97 -28.21 -8.79
N PRO A 82 -19.15 -28.71 -9.22
CA PRO A 82 -19.78 -29.96 -8.75
C PRO A 82 -19.09 -31.30 -9.12
N ASP A 83 -17.83 -31.28 -9.56
CA ASP A 83 -17.09 -32.51 -9.89
C ASP A 83 -15.77 -32.57 -9.09
N ARG A 84 -15.90 -32.79 -7.78
CA ARG A 84 -14.98 -33.57 -6.92
C ARG A 84 -15.47 -33.63 -5.48
#